data_AF-A0AB36F7D8-F1
#
_entry.id   AF-A0AB36F7D8-F1
#
_cell.length_a   1.000
_cell.length_b   1.000
_cell.length_c   1.000
_cell.angle_alpha   90.00
_cell.angle_beta   90.00
_cell.angle_gamma   90.00
#
_symmetry.space_group_name_H-M   'P 1'
#
loop_
_entity.id
_entity.type
_entity.pdbx_description
1 polymer ?
#
loop_
_entity_poly.entity_id
_entity_poly.type
_entity_poly.pdbx_seq_one_letter_code
_entity_poly.pdbx_strand_id
1 'polypeptide(L)'
;METIGQSETVSALTFEQFWDLYSWVVSESQADVKPVNFVAPADSVELIYIDPEVPDYFSVWLLDGYPVAAAAMLENFSRVLPSFENIFAGDKS
;
A
#
# COMPACT_ATOMS: atom_id res chain seq x y z
N MET A 1 -17.45 -11.64 -19.45
CA MET A 1 -16.05 -11.17 -19.40
C MET A 1 -16.03 -10.08 -18.36
N GLU A 2 -15.33 -10.15 -17.24
CA GLU A 2 -14.52 -11.15 -16.55
C GLU A 2 -14.72 -10.85 -15.06
N THR A 3 -14.88 -11.88 -14.25
CA THR A 3 -15.08 -11.74 -12.80
C THR A 3 -13.79 -11.20 -12.20
N ILE A 4 -13.77 -9.91 -11.86
CA ILE A 4 -12.68 -9.29 -11.10
C ILE A 4 -12.71 -9.96 -9.72
N GLY A 5 -11.57 -10.52 -9.29
CA GLY A 5 -11.44 -11.27 -8.04
C GLY A 5 -12.07 -10.54 -6.87
N GLN A 6 -13.19 -11.09 -6.39
CA GLN A 6 -13.92 -10.58 -5.25
C GLN A 6 -13.17 -11.02 -3.98
N SER A 7 -12.53 -10.07 -3.29
CA SER A 7 -12.27 -10.19 -1.85
C SER A 7 -13.28 -9.28 -1.13
N GLU A 8 -13.98 -9.84 -0.16
CA GLU A 8 -15.27 -9.38 0.33
C GLU A 8 -15.19 -8.02 1.07
N THR A 9 -15.88 -7.03 0.51
CA THR A 9 -16.42 -5.81 1.16
C THR A 9 -15.50 -5.03 2.11
N VAL A 10 -14.40 -4.48 1.61
CA VAL A 10 -14.03 -3.11 2.04
C VAL A 10 -14.87 -2.20 1.15
N SER A 11 -15.78 -1.40 1.71
CA SER A 11 -16.52 -0.38 0.95
C SER A 11 -15.53 0.33 0.02
N ALA A 12 -15.77 0.26 -1.29
CA ALA A 12 -14.89 0.87 -2.28
C ALA A 12 -14.70 2.33 -1.88
N LEU A 13 -13.50 2.66 -1.38
CA LEU A 13 -13.16 4.02 -0.99
C LEU A 13 -13.36 4.92 -2.21
N THR A 14 -13.82 6.14 -1.99
CA THR A 14 -13.73 7.15 -3.05
C THR A 14 -12.25 7.45 -3.33
N PHE A 15 -11.96 8.00 -4.51
CA PHE A 15 -10.60 8.43 -4.83
C PHE A 15 -10.03 9.38 -3.76
N GLU A 16 -10.83 10.34 -3.30
CA GLU A 16 -10.43 11.30 -2.26
C GLU A 16 -10.05 10.58 -0.95
N GLN A 17 -10.84 9.59 -0.52
CA GLN A 17 -10.56 8.80 0.68
C GLN A 17 -9.29 7.96 0.53
N PHE A 18 -9.11 7.35 -0.64
CA PHE A 18 -7.89 6.60 -0.96
C PHE A 18 -6.67 7.53 -0.94
N TRP A 19 -6.77 8.70 -1.58
CA TRP A 19 -5.67 9.64 -1.70
C TRP A 19 -5.27 10.26 -0.37
N ASP A 20 -6.24 10.59 0.49
CA ASP A 20 -6.00 11.04 1.86
C ASP A 20 -5.25 9.98 2.66
N LEU A 21 -5.68 8.71 2.57
CA LEU A 21 -5.03 7.59 3.24
C LEU A 21 -3.60 7.37 2.73
N TYR A 22 -3.42 7.31 1.41
CA TYR A 22 -2.11 7.18 0.77
C TYR A 22 -1.16 8.29 1.21
N SER A 23 -1.61 9.55 1.12
CA SER A 23 -0.83 10.73 1.49
C SER A 23 -0.44 10.73 2.97
N TRP A 24 -1.35 10.28 3.84
CA TRP A 24 -1.06 10.13 5.26
C TRP A 24 0.04 9.08 5.51
N VAL A 25 -0.04 7.90 4.88
CA VAL A 25 1.01 6.86 5.00
C VAL A 25 2.36 7.39 4.52
N VAL A 26 2.38 8.10 3.39
CA VAL A 26 3.61 8.69 2.84
C VAL A 26 4.17 9.77 3.77
N SER A 27 3.33 10.59 4.38
CA SER A 27 3.76 11.63 5.32
C SER A 27 4.29 11.05 6.65
N GLU A 28 3.67 9.98 7.14
CA GLU A 28 4.02 9.39 8.44
C GLU A 28 5.18 8.39 8.33
N SER A 29 5.43 7.87 7.12
CA SER A 29 6.62 7.08 6.85
C SER A 29 7.89 7.95 6.99
N GLN A 30 8.83 7.51 7.81
CA GLN A 30 10.12 8.19 7.91
C GLN A 30 10.86 8.07 6.58
N ALA A 31 11.29 9.20 6.02
CA ALA A 31 11.76 9.32 4.63
C ALA A 31 12.96 8.42 4.26
N ASP A 32 13.68 7.89 5.26
CA ASP A 32 14.92 7.13 5.09
C ASP A 32 14.71 5.63 4.82
N VAL A 33 13.50 5.11 5.00
CA VAL A 33 13.23 3.67 4.83
C VAL A 33 12.58 3.39 3.48
N LYS A 34 13.45 3.19 2.48
CA LYS A 34 13.07 2.66 1.17
C LYS A 34 13.44 1.17 1.13
N PRO A 35 12.52 0.23 1.42
CA PRO A 35 12.82 -1.19 1.27
C PRO A 35 13.16 -1.47 -0.20
N VAL A 36 14.38 -1.92 -0.47
CA VAL A 36 14.84 -2.25 -1.84
C VAL A 36 13.98 -3.36 -2.46
N ASN A 37 13.45 -4.25 -1.61
CA ASN A 37 12.50 -5.30 -1.98
C ASN A 37 11.33 -5.24 -0.99
N PHE A 38 10.36 -4.36 -1.24
CA PHE A 38 9.12 -4.38 -0.47
C PHE A 38 8.37 -5.69 -0.72
N VAL A 39 8.06 -6.43 0.34
CA VAL A 39 7.20 -7.61 0.30
C VAL A 39 6.02 -7.34 1.23
N ALA A 40 4.80 -7.31 0.68
CA ALA A 40 3.60 -7.11 1.48
C ALA A 40 3.46 -8.22 2.54
N PRO A 41 2.93 -7.93 3.76
CA PRO A 41 2.72 -8.96 4.76
C PRO A 41 1.66 -9.94 4.27
N ALA A 42 1.81 -11.23 4.57
CA ALA A 42 0.96 -12.29 4.05
C ALA A 42 -0.53 -12.10 4.37
N ASP A 43 -0.85 -11.51 5.53
CA ASP A 43 -2.22 -11.29 6.01
C ASP A 43 -2.76 -9.89 5.68
N SER A 44 -2.04 -9.13 4.84
CA SER A 44 -2.48 -7.79 4.47
C SER A 44 -3.50 -7.78 3.32
N VAL A 45 -4.37 -6.78 3.34
CA VAL A 45 -5.27 -6.45 2.24
C VAL A 45 -4.68 -5.29 1.45
N GLU A 46 -4.56 -5.46 0.14
CA GLU A 46 -4.11 -4.42 -0.77
C GLU A 46 -5.31 -3.62 -1.29
N LEU A 47 -5.30 -2.31 -1.05
CA LEU A 47 -6.17 -1.35 -1.69
C LEU A 47 -5.45 -0.78 -2.90
N ILE A 48 -6.00 -0.95 -4.09
CA ILE A 48 -5.40 -0.49 -5.34
C ILE A 48 -6.28 0.60 -5.95
N TYR A 49 -5.65 1.72 -6.30
CA TYR A 49 -6.23 2.72 -7.17
C TYR A 49 -5.44 2.76 -8.48
N ILE A 50 -6.15 2.55 -9.59
CA ILE A 50 -5.60 2.66 -10.94
C ILE A 50 -6.10 3.99 -11.50
N ASP A 51 -5.18 4.90 -11.78
CA ASP A 51 -5.54 6.15 -12.43
C ASP A 51 -5.89 5.86 -13.90
N PRO A 52 -7.06 6.26 -14.41
CA PRO A 52 -7.43 6.01 -15.80
C PRO A 52 -6.68 6.89 -16.81
N GLU A 53 -6.04 7.98 -16.37
CA GLU A 53 -5.35 8.97 -17.21
C GLU A 53 -3.84 8.74 -17.26
N VAL A 54 -3.25 8.08 -16.26
CA VAL A 54 -1.82 7.71 -16.24
C VAL A 54 -1.64 6.20 -16.12
N PRO A 55 -0.59 5.60 -16.70
CA PRO A 55 -0.34 4.16 -16.61
C PRO A 55 0.13 3.70 -15.22
N ASP A 56 -0.09 4.49 -14.16
CA ASP A 56 0.38 4.19 -12.81
C ASP A 56 -0.75 3.65 -11.94
N TYR A 57 -0.36 2.88 -10.93
CA TYR A 57 -1.27 2.38 -9.92
C TYR A 57 -0.66 2.55 -8.54
N PHE A 58 -1.50 3.05 -7.66
CA PHE A 58 -1.17 3.34 -6.27
C PHE A 58 -1.75 2.25 -5.41
N SER A 59 -0.97 1.81 -4.43
CA SER A 59 -1.36 0.72 -3.54
C SER A 59 -1.18 1.15 -2.09
N VAL A 60 -2.12 0.75 -1.24
CA VAL A 60 -2.02 0.87 0.22
C VAL A 60 -2.31 -0.50 0.82
N TRP A 61 -1.42 -0.98 1.68
CA TRP A 61 -1.62 -2.25 2.38
C TRP A 61 -2.19 -2.00 3.78
N LEU A 62 -3.21 -2.78 4.13
CA LEU A 62 -3.84 -2.80 5.43
C LEU A 62 -3.53 -4.13 6.13
N LEU A 63 -3.02 -4.09 7.36
CA LEU A 63 -2.90 -5.26 8.23
C LEU A 63 -3.90 -5.10 9.39
N ASP A 64 -4.79 -6.08 9.58
CA ASP A 64 -5.88 -6.00 10.57
C ASP A 64 -6.72 -4.71 10.47
N GLY A 65 -6.89 -4.19 9.25
CA GLY A 65 -7.62 -2.95 8.97
C GLY A 65 -6.83 -1.65 9.20
N TYR A 66 -5.57 -1.74 9.64
CA TYR A 66 -4.69 -0.59 9.83
C TYR A 66 -3.74 -0.42 8.65
N PRO A 67 -3.55 0.80 8.12
CA PRO A 67 -2.57 1.06 7.08
C PRO A 67 -1.15 0.79 7.57
N VAL A 68 -0.35 0.08 6.77
CA VAL A 68 1.03 -0.28 7.12
C VAL A 68 2.05 0.17 6.08
N ALA A 69 1.64 0.29 4.81
CA ALA A 69 2.51 0.66 3.71
C ALA A 69 1.73 1.28 2.55
N ALA A 70 2.44 2.06 1.73
CA ALA A 70 1.93 2.65 0.50
C ALA A 70 3.00 2.59 -0.60
N ALA A 71 2.59 2.43 -1.85
CA ALA A 71 3.51 2.39 -2.99
C ALA A 71 2.91 2.98 -4.27
N ALA A 72 3.78 3.53 -5.10
CA ALA A 72 3.53 3.81 -6.51
C ALA A 72 4.50 2.93 -7.32
N MET A 73 3.95 1.92 -7.99
CA MET A 73 4.75 0.82 -8.55
C MET A 73 5.57 1.25 -9.77
N LEU A 74 5.06 2.14 -10.62
CA LEU A 74 5.88 2.63 -11.74
C LEU A 74 7.04 3.51 -11.30
N GLU A 75 6.90 4.22 -10.18
CA GLU A 75 7.94 5.13 -9.67
C GLU A 75 9.02 4.42 -8.83
N ASN A 76 8.97 3.09 -8.68
CA ASN A 76 9.76 2.35 -7.68
C ASN A 76 9.71 3.04 -6.31
N PHE A 77 8.50 3.48 -5.94
CA PHE A 77 8.25 4.24 -4.74
C PHE A 77 7.48 3.34 -3.77
N SER A 78 8.05 3.16 -2.58
CA SER A 78 7.41 2.46 -1.48
C SER A 78 7.72 3.18 -0.18
N ARG A 79 6.73 3.20 0.70
CA ARG A 79 6.77 3.75 2.04
C ARG A 79 6.15 2.77 3.01
N VAL A 80 6.79 2.63 4.16
CA VAL A 80 6.36 1.74 5.24
C VAL A 80 6.29 2.59 6.50
N LEU A 81 5.25 2.38 7.30
CA LEU A 81 5.16 3.06 8.58
C LEU A 81 6.22 2.53 9.55
N PRO A 82 6.84 3.39 10.39
CA PRO A 82 7.96 3.01 11.24
C PRO A 82 7.68 1.80 12.15
N SER A 83 6.46 1.71 12.67
CA SER A 83 6.02 0.62 13.55
C SER A 83 6.04 -0.76 12.88
N PHE A 84 6.10 -0.82 11.56
CA PHE A 84 6.03 -2.05 10.79
C PHE A 84 7.32 -2.35 10.01
N GLU A 85 8.33 -1.48 10.03
CA GLU A 85 9.58 -1.65 9.28
C GLU A 85 10.24 -3.03 9.45
N ASN A 86 10.26 -3.57 10.67
CA ASN A 86 10.84 -4.89 10.96
C ASN A 86 10.10 -6.05 10.28
N ILE A 87 8.80 -5.89 9.97
CA ILE A 87 7.99 -6.89 9.26
C ILE A 87 8.37 -6.90 7.77
N PHE A 88 8.72 -5.74 7.23
CA PHE A 88 9.01 -5.53 5.81
C PHE A 88 10.49 -5.64 5.45
N ALA A 89 11.39 -5.56 6.43
CA ALA A 89 12.83 -5.63 6.23
C ALA A 89 13.33 -7.01 5.74
N GLY A 90 12.45 -8.02 5.72
CA GLY A 90 12.84 -9.42 5.53
C GLY A 90 13.64 -9.86 6.74
N ASP A 91 13.09 -10.79 7.51
CA ASP A 91 13.75 -11.42 8.65
C ASP A 91 15.19 -11.82 8.26
N LYS A 92 16.17 -11.03 8.70
CA LYS A 92 17.58 -11.45 8.73
C LYS A 92 17.77 -12.18 10.05
N SER A 93 17.17 -13.35 10.17
CA SER A 93 17.59 -14.36 11.14
C SER A 93 18.76 -15.16 10.59
#